data_AF-A0A1I0GL62-F1
#
_entry.id   AF-A0A1I0GL62-F1
#
_cell.length_a   1.000
_cell.length_b   1.000
_cell.length_c   1.000
_cell.angle_alpha   90.00
_cell.angle_beta   90.00
_cell.angle_gamma   90.00
#
_symmetry.space_group_name_H-M   'P 1'
#
loop_
_entity.id
_entity.type
_entity.pdbx_description
1 polymer ?
#
loop_
_entity_poly.entity_id
_entity_poly.type
_entity_poly.pdbx_seq_one_letter_code
_entity_poly.pdbx_strand_id
1 'polypeptide(L)'
;MKEQEAIELLKGMQNPLQDYADMIGAPAFASGHRYVYPEPEDYAIEEAITVLEEKKSRRWIPVSEQLPDEPKFFLVTFAKQFGGYDIEYCYYECEKWFIVADGDNSENKAWREEMKSVVAWMPLPEPYRPEPGKKC
;
A
#
# COMPACT_ATOMS: atom_id res chain seq x y z
N MET A 1 6.73 -0.93 20.77
CA MET A 1 6.70 -1.97 19.73
C MET A 1 6.46 -1.28 18.41
N LYS A 2 7.36 -1.45 17.43
CA LYS A 2 7.17 -0.92 16.07
C LYS A 2 6.02 -1.68 15.39
N GLU A 3 5.32 -1.07 14.44
CA GLU A 3 4.19 -1.73 13.75
C GLU A 3 4.61 -3.04 13.08
N GLN A 4 5.82 -3.10 12.52
CA GLN A 4 6.36 -4.34 11.95
C GLN A 4 6.51 -5.45 13.00
N GLU A 5 7.07 -5.13 14.18
CA GLU A 5 7.24 -6.11 15.26
C GLU A 5 5.89 -6.66 15.73
N ALA A 6 4.86 -5.82 15.75
CA ALA A 6 3.50 -6.23 16.09
C ALA A 6 2.92 -7.19 15.04
N ILE A 7 3.10 -6.88 13.75
CA ILE A 7 2.65 -7.74 12.63
C ILE A 7 3.36 -9.10 12.68
N GLU A 8 4.68 -9.13 12.87
CA GLU A 8 5.42 -10.40 12.97
C GLU A 8 4.98 -11.25 14.16
N LEU A 9 4.72 -10.62 15.31
CA LEU A 9 4.22 -11.31 16.49
C LEU A 9 2.84 -11.91 16.23
N LEU A 10 1.92 -11.16 15.63
CA LEU A 10 0.58 -11.63 15.27
C LEU A 10 0.63 -12.78 14.26
N LYS A 11 1.46 -12.67 13.22
CA LYS A 11 1.68 -13.74 12.24
C LYS A 11 2.23 -15.02 12.89
N GLY A 12 3.08 -14.88 13.91
CA GLY A 12 3.58 -16.02 14.69
C GLY A 12 2.54 -16.67 15.61
N MET A 13 1.47 -15.95 15.98
CA MET A 13 0.37 -16.46 16.79
C MET A 13 -0.75 -17.11 15.96
N GLN A 14 -0.87 -16.74 14.68
CA GLN A 14 -1.93 -17.21 13.80
C GLN A 14 -1.67 -18.64 13.32
N ASN A 15 -2.68 -19.50 13.42
CA ASN A 15 -2.61 -20.83 12.84
C ASN A 15 -2.66 -20.76 11.30
N PRO A 16 -2.00 -21.69 10.59
CA PRO A 16 -2.13 -21.76 9.14
C PRO A 16 -3.56 -22.12 8.73
N LEU A 17 -3.95 -21.66 7.54
CA LEU A 17 -5.18 -22.10 6.89
C LEU A 17 -5.20 -23.62 6.72
N GLN A 18 -6.31 -24.24 7.09
CA GLN A 18 -6.54 -25.68 6.93
C GLN A 18 -7.68 -25.94 5.97
N ASP A 19 -7.64 -27.07 5.29
CA ASP A 19 -8.74 -27.50 4.45
C ASP A 19 -9.96 -27.78 5.33
N TYR A 20 -11.07 -27.10 5.03
CA TYR A 20 -12.31 -27.23 5.78
C TYR A 20 -12.83 -28.67 5.75
N ALA A 21 -12.71 -29.36 4.61
CA ALA A 21 -13.16 -30.74 4.46
C ALA A 21 -12.37 -31.66 5.39
N ASP A 22 -11.06 -31.46 5.50
CA ASP A 22 -10.20 -32.23 6.40
C ASP A 22 -10.56 -31.94 7.87
N MET A 23 -10.83 -30.68 8.23
CA MET A 23 -11.21 -30.26 9.59
C MET A 23 -12.52 -30.91 10.07
N ILE A 24 -13.50 -31.08 9.18
CA ILE A 24 -14.80 -31.70 9.52
C ILE A 24 -14.85 -33.21 9.24
N GLY A 25 -13.75 -33.81 8.75
CA GLY A 25 -13.71 -35.23 8.37
C GLY A 25 -14.61 -35.58 7.18
N ALA A 26 -14.75 -34.67 6.21
CA ALA A 26 -15.52 -34.89 5.00
C ALA A 26 -14.81 -35.90 4.06
N PRO A 27 -15.54 -36.54 3.13
CA PRO A 27 -14.93 -37.44 2.17
C PRO A 27 -13.89 -36.74 1.30
N ALA A 28 -12.85 -37.46 0.88
CA ALA A 28 -11.72 -36.91 0.12
C ALA A 28 -12.10 -36.15 -1.16
N PHE A 29 -13.28 -36.41 -1.76
CA PHE A 29 -13.74 -35.64 -2.91
C PHE A 29 -14.09 -34.18 -2.58
N ALA A 30 -14.28 -33.85 -1.31
CA ALA A 30 -14.64 -32.51 -0.83
C ALA A 30 -13.41 -31.67 -0.45
N SER A 31 -12.22 -32.27 -0.36
CA SER A 31 -10.96 -31.57 -0.10
C SER A 31 -10.54 -30.72 -1.31
N GLY A 32 -9.80 -29.64 -1.03
CA GLY A 32 -9.26 -28.68 -2.00
C GLY A 32 -10.18 -27.51 -2.32
N HIS A 33 -11.38 -27.45 -1.73
CA HIS A 33 -12.41 -26.46 -2.12
C HIS A 33 -12.47 -25.23 -1.22
N ARG A 34 -12.17 -25.35 0.07
CA ARG A 34 -12.28 -24.25 1.03
C ARG A 34 -11.22 -24.36 2.12
N TYR A 35 -10.49 -23.28 2.32
CA TYR A 35 -9.52 -23.16 3.39
C TYR A 35 -10.02 -22.17 4.42
N VAL A 36 -9.93 -22.53 5.69
CA VAL A 36 -10.40 -21.70 6.82
C VAL A 36 -9.34 -21.67 7.90
N TYR A 37 -9.37 -20.63 8.73
CA TYR A 37 -8.64 -20.67 9.97
C TYR A 37 -9.36 -21.62 10.95
N PRO A 38 -8.60 -22.45 11.69
CA PRO A 38 -9.19 -23.43 12.59
C PRO A 38 -9.86 -22.79 13.81
N GLU A 39 -9.34 -21.65 14.29
CA GLU A 39 -9.85 -20.99 15.50
C GLU A 39 -10.47 -19.62 15.15
N PRO A 40 -11.58 -19.22 15.82
CA PRO A 40 -12.17 -17.88 15.63
C PRO A 40 -11.19 -16.74 15.87
N GLU A 41 -10.24 -16.91 16.80
CA GLU A 41 -9.22 -15.93 17.16
C GLU A 41 -8.29 -15.61 15.97
N ASP A 42 -8.00 -16.57 15.11
CA ASP A 42 -7.15 -16.39 13.92
C ASP A 42 -7.75 -15.39 12.92
N TYR A 43 -9.08 -15.31 12.83
CA TYR A 43 -9.76 -14.31 12.01
C TYR A 43 -9.62 -12.90 12.58
N ALA A 44 -9.68 -12.76 13.91
CA ALA A 44 -9.43 -11.47 14.55
C ALA A 44 -7.95 -11.04 14.40
N ILE A 45 -7.03 -12.01 14.43
CA ILE A 45 -5.61 -11.78 14.15
C ILE A 45 -5.42 -11.31 12.70
N GLU A 46 -6.07 -11.95 11.72
CA GLU A 46 -6.02 -11.57 10.31
C GLU A 46 -6.48 -10.11 10.09
N GLU A 47 -7.61 -9.75 10.69
CA GLU A 47 -8.16 -8.40 10.59
C GLU A 47 -7.22 -7.37 11.24
N ALA A 48 -6.66 -7.69 12.42
CA ALA A 48 -5.69 -6.83 13.09
C ALA A 48 -4.43 -6.62 12.24
N ILE A 49 -3.90 -7.69 11.62
CA ILE A 49 -2.75 -7.60 10.70
C ILE A 49 -3.10 -6.68 9.52
N THR A 50 -4.26 -6.90 8.89
CA THR A 50 -4.72 -6.10 7.74
C THR A 50 -4.77 -4.61 8.08
N VAL A 51 -5.39 -4.24 9.22
CA VAL A 51 -5.48 -2.84 9.66
C VAL A 51 -4.10 -2.25 9.96
N LEU A 52 -3.20 -3.03 10.56
CA LEU A 52 -1.82 -2.58 10.83
C LEU A 52 -1.02 -2.36 9.54
N GLU A 53 -1.17 -3.26 8.57
CA GLU A 53 -0.55 -3.14 7.24
C GLU A 53 -1.09 -1.93 6.47
N GLU A 54 -2.41 -1.69 6.48
CA GLU A 54 -3.02 -0.49 5.90
C GLU A 54 -2.54 0.80 6.58
N LYS A 55 -2.46 0.80 7.91
CA LYS A 55 -1.97 1.96 8.66
C LYS A 55 -0.50 2.25 8.35
N LYS A 56 0.29 1.19 8.14
CA LYS A 56 1.71 1.32 7.75
C LYS A 56 1.83 1.84 6.31
N SER A 57 1.01 1.36 5.39
CA SER A 57 1.05 1.78 3.98
C SER A 57 0.57 3.21 3.75
N ARG A 58 -0.32 3.73 4.62
CA ARG A 58 -0.86 5.10 4.54
C ARG A 58 -0.06 6.16 5.32
N ARG A 59 1.14 5.83 5.81
CA ARG A 59 1.99 6.76 6.57
C ARG A 59 2.93 7.54 5.65
N TRP A 60 3.17 8.81 5.99
CA TRP A 60 4.27 9.60 5.44
C TRP A 60 5.62 9.13 5.97
N ILE A 61 6.51 8.75 5.07
CA ILE A 61 7.88 8.31 5.34
C ILE A 61 8.82 9.47 4.98
N PRO A 62 9.55 10.06 5.93
CA PRO A 62 10.54 11.08 5.63
C PRO A 62 11.63 10.54 4.70
N VAL A 63 12.05 11.33 3.71
CA VAL A 63 13.14 10.92 2.79
C VAL A 63 14.48 10.70 3.53
N SER A 64 14.64 11.31 4.71
CA SER A 64 15.78 11.10 5.59
C SER A 64 15.78 9.77 6.32
N GLU A 65 14.61 9.12 6.45
CA GLU A 65 14.49 7.81 7.08
C GLU A 65 14.67 6.69 6.05
N GLN A 66 13.94 6.78 4.94
CA GLN A 66 13.94 5.76 3.90
C GLN A 66 13.54 6.37 2.56
N LEU A 67 14.16 5.91 1.48
CA LEU A 67 13.73 6.17 0.11
C LEU A 67 12.95 4.97 -0.45
N PRO A 68 12.08 5.16 -1.45
CA PRO A 68 11.39 4.02 -2.06
C PRO A 68 12.35 3.02 -2.70
N ASP A 69 12.02 1.73 -2.61
CA ASP A 69 12.87 0.66 -3.16
C ASP A 69 12.69 0.47 -4.68
N GLU A 70 11.55 0.91 -5.23
CA GLU A 70 11.15 0.65 -6.61
C GLU A 70 10.77 1.93 -7.34
N PRO A 71 11.05 2.02 -8.66
CA PRO A 71 10.66 3.17 -9.46
C PRO A 71 9.17 3.14 -9.78
N LYS A 72 8.41 4.08 -9.20
CA LYS A 72 6.95 4.22 -9.38
C LYS A 72 6.47 5.60 -8.93
N PHE A 73 5.16 5.84 -9.05
CA PHE A 73 4.53 7.05 -8.56
C PHE A 73 4.20 6.96 -7.07
N PHE A 74 4.40 8.07 -6.36
CA PHE A 74 4.10 8.24 -4.95
C PHE A 74 3.46 9.60 -4.71
N LEU A 75 2.75 9.74 -3.60
CA LEU A 75 2.46 11.06 -3.04
C LEU A 75 3.69 11.56 -2.32
N VAL A 76 4.04 12.82 -2.53
CA VAL A 76 5.18 13.48 -1.90
C VAL A 76 4.73 14.74 -1.20
N THR A 77 5.32 15.00 -0.04
CA THR A 77 5.28 16.29 0.62
C THR A 77 6.57 17.03 0.32
N PHE A 78 6.48 18.28 -0.11
CA PHE A 78 7.66 19.11 -0.42
C PHE A 78 7.59 20.46 0.29
N ALA A 79 8.77 21.02 0.57
CA ALA A 79 8.89 22.34 1.16
C ALA A 79 8.74 23.43 0.08
N LYS A 80 7.87 24.42 0.35
CA LYS A 80 7.69 25.59 -0.50
C LYS A 80 8.79 26.61 -0.27
N GLN A 81 9.14 27.37 -1.32
CA GLN A 81 10.20 28.38 -1.28
C GLN A 81 9.93 29.48 -0.23
N PHE A 82 8.67 29.86 -0.05
CA PHE A 82 8.25 30.92 0.89
C PHE A 82 7.76 30.36 2.24
N GLY A 83 8.09 29.11 2.55
CA GLY A 83 7.70 28.43 3.78
C GLY A 83 6.41 27.62 3.65
N GLY A 84 6.27 26.66 4.57
CA GLY A 84 5.19 25.67 4.57
C GLY A 84 5.45 24.48 3.65
N TYR A 85 4.47 23.59 3.60
CA TYR A 85 4.51 22.35 2.84
C TYR A 85 3.33 22.27 1.87
N ASP A 86 3.51 21.50 0.81
CA ASP A 86 2.44 21.09 -0.10
C ASP A 86 2.57 19.62 -0.48
N ILE A 87 1.54 19.07 -1.11
CA ILE A 87 1.49 17.67 -1.56
C ILE A 87 1.39 17.63 -3.08
N GLU A 88 2.15 16.73 -3.71
CA GLU A 88 2.10 16.45 -5.15
C GLU A 88 2.23 14.95 -5.40
N TYR A 89 1.90 14.45 -6.59
CA TYR A 89 2.29 13.10 -7.01
C TYR A 89 3.55 13.15 -7.89
N CYS A 90 4.55 12.36 -7.54
CA CYS A 90 5.85 12.34 -8.23
C CYS A 90 6.27 10.92 -8.60
N TYR A 91 6.92 10.78 -9.74
CA TYR A 91 7.63 9.56 -10.12
C TYR A 91 9.00 9.53 -9.46
N TYR A 92 9.31 8.44 -8.77
CA TYR A 92 10.64 8.21 -8.18
C TYR A 92 11.46 7.29 -9.09
N GLU A 93 12.70 7.66 -9.38
CA GLU A 93 13.65 6.83 -10.13
C GLU A 93 15.08 7.29 -9.86
N CYS A 94 16.02 6.34 -9.69
CA CYS A 94 17.44 6.63 -9.49
C CYS A 94 17.71 7.69 -8.40
N GLU A 95 17.08 7.52 -7.23
CA GLU A 95 17.18 8.44 -6.08
C GLU A 95 16.70 9.88 -6.33
N LYS A 96 15.90 10.08 -7.38
CA LYS A 96 15.37 11.39 -7.76
C LYS A 96 13.86 11.37 -7.87
N TRP A 97 13.26 12.50 -7.54
CA TRP A 97 11.83 12.74 -7.65
C TRP A 97 11.53 13.57 -8.89
N PHE A 98 10.51 13.18 -9.65
CA PHE A 98 10.13 13.87 -10.86
C PHE A 98 8.63 14.16 -10.88
N ILE A 99 8.26 15.40 -11.15
CA ILE A 99 6.91 15.74 -11.57
C ILE A 99 6.81 15.40 -13.04
N VAL A 100 5.75 14.69 -13.41
CA VAL A 100 5.49 14.27 -14.80
C VAL A 100 4.12 14.78 -15.16
N ALA A 101 4.03 15.53 -16.26
CA ALA A 101 2.76 15.85 -16.88
C ALA A 101 2.66 15.10 -18.21
N ASP A 102 1.59 14.32 -18.35
CA ASP A 102 1.24 13.67 -19.60
C ASP A 102 0.37 14.63 -20.41
N GLY A 103 0.99 15.25 -21.42
CA GLY A 103 0.34 16.17 -22.33
C GLY A 103 0.16 15.55 -23.71
N ASP A 104 -1.06 15.58 -24.24
CA ASP A 104 -1.45 14.95 -25.52
C ASP A 104 -1.98 15.94 -26.56
N ASN A 105 -1.65 17.24 -26.44
CA ASN A 105 -2.04 18.21 -27.45
C ASN A 105 -1.00 19.31 -27.63
N SER A 106 -1.26 20.19 -28.60
CA SER A 106 -0.32 21.27 -28.96
C SER A 106 -0.08 22.28 -27.84
N GLU A 107 -1.02 22.40 -26.88
CA GLU A 107 -0.99 23.36 -25.78
C GLU A 107 -0.52 22.74 -24.45
N ASN A 108 -0.67 21.43 -24.30
CA ASN A 108 -0.23 20.63 -23.16
C ASN A 108 0.75 19.57 -23.68
N LYS A 109 2.04 19.91 -23.67
CA LYS A 109 3.11 18.99 -24.05
C LYS A 109 3.55 18.20 -22.83
N ALA A 110 3.92 16.94 -23.03
CA ALA A 110 4.53 16.15 -21.97
C ALA A 110 5.83 16.83 -21.47
N TRP A 111 5.97 16.93 -20.16
CA TRP A 111 7.17 17.45 -19.52
C TRP A 111 7.50 16.69 -18.24
N ARG A 112 8.79 16.73 -17.88
CA ARG A 112 9.33 16.06 -16.69
C ARG A 112 10.33 17.00 -16.02
N GLU A 113 10.15 17.27 -14.74
CA GLU A 113 11.03 18.15 -13.96
C GLU A 113 11.46 17.48 -12.65
N GLU A 114 12.75 17.62 -12.29
CA GLU A 114 13.28 17.08 -11.05
C GLU A 114 12.87 17.95 -9.84
N MET A 115 12.25 17.34 -8.84
CA MET A 115 11.83 18.00 -7.61
C MET A 115 12.86 17.79 -6.50
N LYS A 116 13.49 18.89 -6.05
CA LYS A 116 14.61 18.85 -5.09
C LYS A 116 14.23 19.07 -3.63
N SER A 117 13.02 19.56 -3.36
CA SER A 117 12.57 19.93 -2.00
C SER A 117 11.62 18.90 -1.36
N VAL A 118 11.66 17.65 -1.82
CA VAL A 118 10.85 16.56 -1.25
C VAL A 118 11.32 16.24 0.17
N VAL A 119 10.37 16.14 1.11
CA VAL A 119 10.62 15.96 2.54
C VAL A 119 10.11 14.61 3.03
N ALA A 120 8.96 14.17 2.51
CA ALA A 120 8.39 12.87 2.85
C ALA A 120 7.61 12.32 1.66
N TRP A 121 7.37 11.02 1.65
CA TRP A 121 6.61 10.32 0.63
C TRP A 121 5.66 9.29 1.25
N MET A 122 4.65 8.89 0.50
CA MET A 122 3.82 7.73 0.81
C MET A 122 3.36 7.03 -0.48
N PRO A 123 3.13 5.70 -0.45
CA PRO A 123 2.50 4.99 -1.54
C PRO A 123 1.17 5.63 -1.97
N LEU A 124 0.86 5.57 -3.27
CA LEU A 124 -0.45 5.97 -3.76
C LEU A 124 -1.53 5.01 -3.20
N PRO A 125 -2.72 5.53 -2.83
CA PRO A 125 -3.84 4.67 -2.50
C PRO A 125 -4.28 3.89 -3.74
N GLU A 126 -5.04 2.80 -3.52
CA GLU A 126 -5.64 2.08 -4.63
C GLU A 126 -6.54 3.02 -5.46
N PRO A 127 -6.46 2.97 -6.80
CA PRO A 127 -7.33 3.77 -7.66
C PRO A 127 -8.80 3.48 -7.37
N TYR A 128 -9.59 4.53 -7.24
CA TYR A 128 -11.04 4.39 -7.11
C TYR A 128 -11.61 3.67 -8.32
N ARG A 129 -12.37 2.60 -8.07
CA ARG A 129 -13.13 1.87 -9.11
C ARG A 129 -14.62 2.09 -8.84
N PRO A 130 -15.36 2.75 -9.75
CA PRO A 130 -16.79 2.89 -9.58
C PRO A 130 -17.47 1.52 -9.63
N GLU A 131 -18.55 1.37 -8.86
CA GLU A 131 -19.39 0.18 -8.95
C GLU A 131 -20.00 0.08 -10.35
N PRO A 132 -20.05 -1.12 -10.95
CA PRO A 132 -20.62 -1.31 -12.29
C PRO A 132 -22.07 -0.82 -12.31
N GLY A 133 -22.32 0.27 -13.06
CA GLY A 133 -23.65 0.85 -13.24
C GLY A 133 -23.84 2.27 -12.70
N LYS A 134 -22.90 2.80 -11.89
CA LYS A 134 -22.89 4.23 -11.56
C LYS A 134 -22.04 4.97 -12.59
N LYS A 135 -22.70 5.61 -13.57
CA LYS A 135 -22.03 6.60 -14.42
C LYS A 135 -21.75 7.84 -13.57
N CYS A 136 -20.49 8.28 -13.58
CA CYS A 136 -20.07 9.59 -13.08
C CYS A 136 -20.76 10.71 -13.85
#